data_AF-A0A086T1S2-F1
#
_entry.id   AF-A0A086T1S2-F1
#
_cell.length_a   1.000
_cell.length_b   1.000
_cell.length_c   1.000
_cell.angle_alpha   90.00
_cell.angle_beta   90.00
_cell.angle_gamma   90.00
#
_symmetry.space_group_name_H-M   'P 1'
#
loop_
_entity.id
_entity.type
_entity.pdbx_description
1 polymer ?
#
loop_
_entity_poly.entity_id
_entity_poly.type
_entity_poly.pdbx_seq_one_letter_code
_entity_poly.pdbx_strand_id
1 'polypeptide(L)' 'MPSDQDKKHEGEKEFSTMPIKESDKDPKFAPFNAHPGPAVPKNMPPQEGTKEDRQAKKESLNK' A
#
# COMPACT_ATOMS: atom_id res chain seq x y z
N MET A 1 42.78 20.90 -22.44
CA MET A 1 41.39 20.38 -22.44
C MET A 1 41.22 19.60 -21.15
N PRO A 2 40.49 20.12 -20.15
CA PRO A 2 40.23 19.37 -18.93
C PRO A 2 39.16 18.31 -19.21
N SER A 3 39.36 17.12 -18.67
CA SER A 3 38.51 15.95 -18.84
C SER A 3 37.23 16.12 -18.03
N ASP A 4 36.07 16.08 -18.68
CA ASP A 4 34.75 16.04 -18.05
C ASP A 4 34.52 14.69 -17.35
N GLN A 5 35.18 14.46 -16.21
CA GLN A 5 35.02 13.25 -15.38
C GLN A 5 34.18 13.48 -14.12
N ASP A 6 33.33 14.51 -14.11
CA ASP A 6 32.42 14.77 -13.01
C ASP A 6 30.95 14.74 -13.47
N LYS A 7 30.44 13.53 -13.75
CA LYS A 7 28.99 13.27 -13.73
C LYS A 7 28.68 12.21 -12.67
N LYS A 8 28.41 12.72 -11.47
CA LYS A 8 27.70 12.03 -10.41
C LYS A 8 26.39 11.47 -10.98
N HIS A 9 26.31 10.15 -11.13
CA HIS A 9 25.03 9.47 -11.18
C HIS A 9 24.69 9.04 -9.76
N GLU A 10 24.10 9.97 -9.00
CA GLU A 10 23.22 9.66 -7.87
C GLU A 10 21.94 9.02 -8.44
N GLY A 11 22.10 7.83 -9.00
CA GLY A 11 21.01 6.97 -9.44
C GLY A 11 20.47 6.24 -8.22
N GLU A 12 19.16 6.29 -8.05
CA GLU A 12 18.41 5.59 -7.02
C GLU A 12 18.90 4.13 -6.88
N LYS A 13 18.97 3.61 -5.65
CA LYS A 13 19.32 2.21 -5.41
C LYS A 13 18.35 1.32 -6.18
N GLU A 14 18.79 0.79 -7.31
CA GLU A 14 18.06 -0.19 -8.09
C GLU A 14 17.86 -1.43 -7.20
N PHE A 15 16.63 -1.64 -6.74
CA PHE A 15 16.28 -2.86 -6.03
C PHE A 15 16.31 -4.00 -7.03
N SER A 16 17.31 -4.88 -6.91
CA SER A 16 17.31 -6.15 -7.63
C SER A 16 16.13 -6.99 -7.15
N THR A 17 15.15 -7.18 -8.03
CA THR A 17 14.08 -8.14 -7.79
C THR A 17 14.66 -9.54 -8.03
N MET A 18 15.06 -10.20 -6.94
CA MET A 18 15.31 -11.63 -7.01
C MET A 18 14.05 -12.30 -7.58
N PRO A 19 14.18 -13.29 -8.51
CA PRO A 19 13.04 -14.05 -8.97
C PRO A 19 12.38 -14.69 -7.74
N ILE A 20 11.13 -14.33 -7.48
CA ILE A 20 10.35 -15.00 -6.46
C ILE A 20 10.14 -16.41 -6.98
N LYS A 21 10.71 -17.42 -6.30
CA LYS A 21 10.36 -18.82 -6.56
C LYS A 21 8.86 -18.90 -6.38
N GLU A 22 8.14 -19.16 -7.47
CA GLU A 22 6.70 -19.38 -7.44
C GLU A 22 6.45 -20.42 -6.35
N SER A 23 5.92 -19.96 -5.23
CA SER A 23 5.35 -20.88 -4.25
C SER A 23 4.16 -21.50 -4.96
N ASP A 24 3.91 -22.80 -4.82
CA ASP A 24 2.87 -23.58 -5.52
C ASP A 24 1.41 -23.13 -5.27
N LYS A 25 1.22 -21.89 -4.80
CA LYS A 25 -0.06 -21.27 -4.49
C LYS A 25 -0.49 -20.46 -5.69
N ASP A 26 -1.43 -21.00 -6.43
CA ASP A 26 -2.14 -20.30 -7.49
C ASP A 26 -2.63 -18.94 -6.96
N PRO A 27 -2.27 -17.81 -7.62
CA PRO A 27 -2.59 -16.46 -7.18
C PRO A 27 -4.11 -16.23 -7.05
N LYS A 28 -4.93 -17.03 -7.74
CA LYS A 28 -6.39 -17.03 -7.57
C LYS A 28 -6.83 -17.49 -6.17
N PHE A 29 -6.04 -18.35 -5.53
CA PHE A 29 -6.33 -18.93 -4.22
C PHE A 29 -5.48 -18.35 -3.09
N ALA A 30 -4.48 -17.53 -3.40
CA ALA A 30 -3.68 -16.81 -2.41
C ALA A 30 -4.53 -16.00 -1.39
N PRO A 31 -5.65 -15.34 -1.78
CA PRO A 31 -6.49 -14.60 -0.83
C PRO A 31 -7.19 -15.50 0.21
N PHE A 32 -7.53 -16.74 -0.14
CA PHE A 32 -8.21 -17.69 0.76
C PHE A 32 -7.24 -18.39 1.72
N ASN A 33 -5.94 -18.32 1.43
CA ASN A 33 -4.87 -18.81 2.29
C ASN A 33 -4.29 -17.71 3.21
N ALA A 34 -4.92 -16.53 3.24
CA ALA A 34 -4.51 -15.47 4.14
C ALA A 34 -4.71 -15.90 5.61
N HIS A 35 -3.75 -15.55 6.46
CA HIS A 35 -3.89 -15.75 7.91
C HIS A 35 -5.16 -15.08 8.42
N PRO A 36 -5.79 -15.61 9.49
CA PRO A 36 -6.95 -14.97 10.10
C PRO A 36 -6.63 -13.50 10.37
N GLY A 37 -7.56 -12.63 10.00
CA GLY A 37 -7.39 -11.19 10.12
C GLY A 37 -7.14 -10.74 11.56
N PRO A 38 -6.76 -9.47 11.75
CA PRO A 38 -6.60 -8.92 13.09
C PRO A 38 -7.87 -9.10 13.92
N ALA A 39 -7.72 -9.23 15.24
CA ALA A 39 -8.84 -9.38 16.15
C ALA A 39 -9.83 -8.22 15.97
N VAL A 40 -11.07 -8.54 15.62
CA VAL A 40 -12.14 -7.55 15.49
C VAL A 40 -12.50 -7.06 16.89
N PRO A 41 -12.43 -5.76 17.18
CA PRO A 41 -12.80 -5.23 18.48
C PRO A 41 -14.31 -5.44 18.72
N LYS A 42 -14.69 -5.79 19.95
CA LYS A 42 -16.11 -5.98 20.32
C LYS A 42 -16.96 -4.72 20.11
N ASN A 43 -16.35 -3.55 20.28
CA ASN A 43 -16.97 -2.24 20.11
C ASN A 43 -16.11 -1.39 19.18
N MET A 44 -16.73 -0.76 18.21
CA MET A 44 -16.07 0.24 17.36
C MET A 44 -15.78 1.51 18.16
N PRO A 45 -14.67 2.23 17.86
CA PRO A 45 -14.40 3.53 18.46
C PRO A 45 -15.52 4.52 18.14
N PRO A 46 -15.71 5.56 18.98
CA PRO A 46 -16.66 6.62 18.70
C PRO A 46 -16.32 7.27 17.35
N GLN A 47 -17.36 7.47 16.54
CA GLN A 47 -17.20 8.10 15.24
C GLN A 47 -17.12 9.61 15.43
N GLU A 48 -16.04 10.22 14.97
CA GLU A 48 -15.85 11.67 15.08
C GLU A 48 -16.81 12.43 14.15
N GLY A 49 -17.44 13.47 14.68
CA GLY A 49 -18.32 14.37 13.94
C GLY A 49 -19.78 13.93 13.87
N THR A 50 -20.61 14.85 13.37
CA THR A 50 -22.05 14.63 13.24
C THR A 50 -22.38 13.72 12.05
N LYS A 51 -23.64 13.29 11.91
CA LYS A 51 -24.06 12.49 10.75
C LYS A 51 -24.03 13.34 9.49
N GLU A 52 -24.34 14.60 9.63
CA GLU A 52 -24.40 15.65 8.62
C GLU A 52 -23.00 15.90 8.05
N ASP A 53 -21.98 16.04 8.90
CA ASP A 53 -20.59 16.20 8.46
C ASP A 53 -20.10 15.01 7.61
N ARG A 54 -20.53 13.79 7.97
CA ARG A 54 -20.19 12.58 7.22
C ARG A 54 -20.87 12.54 5.85
N GLN A 55 -22.13 12.97 5.76
CA GLN A 55 -22.85 13.04 4.50
C GLN A 55 -22.20 14.07 3.56
N ALA A 56 -21.91 15.27 4.07
CA ALA A 56 -21.22 16.31 3.31
C ALA A 56 -19.84 15.85 2.81
N LYS A 57 -19.05 15.19 3.67
CA LYS A 57 -17.75 14.61 3.27
C LYS A 57 -17.89 13.55 2.18
N LYS A 58 -18.88 12.66 2.30
CA LYS A 58 -19.14 11.62 1.30
C LYS A 58 -19.50 12.23 -0.07
N GLU A 59 -20.35 13.25 -0.08
CA GLU A 59 -20.74 13.95 -1.30
C GLU A 59 -19.57 14.73 -1.91
N SER A 60 -18.70 15.32 -1.08
CA SER A 60 -17.50 16.00 -1.56
C SER A 60 -16.46 15.05 -2.15
N LEU A 61 -16.32 13.83 -1.61
CA LEU A 61 -15.34 12.84 -2.04
C LEU A 61 -15.75 12.11 -3.32
N ASN A 62 -17.06 12.03 -3.60
CA ASN A 62 -17.60 11.40 -4.81
C ASN A 62 -17.63 12.35 -6.03
N LYS A 63 -17.04 13.55 -5.91
CA LYS A 63 -16.81 14.46 -7.05
C LYS A 63 -15.51 14.11 -7.75
#